data_AF-A0A2E4IAT7-F1
#
_entry.id   AF-A0A2E4IAT7-F1
#
_cell.length_a   1.000
_cell.length_b   1.000
_cell.length_c   1.000
_cell.angle_alpha   90.00
_cell.angle_beta   90.00
_cell.angle_gamma   90.00
#
_symmetry.space_group_name_H-M   'P 1'
#
loop_
_entity.id
_entity.type
_entity.pdbx_description
1 polymer ?
#
loop_
_entity_poly.entity_id
_entity_poly.type
_entity_poly.pdbx_seq_one_letter_code
_entity_poly.pdbx_strand_id
1 'polypeptide(L)'
;MYPVKSYQMEALDKKYLSELEEIKTKIQASAHLEKYLDEEEDDDYKTLVAEIEPEIQELYLRVANDNPLQLESFEKVLLDDGYEGLYIPKVVGYSVLRGAVDSNTKYRQPQDHFREILVDIANSANFEMIKQRIGQSVQVGFALSSDIWITNLVESINNKRVRSFLESQKSDHLRVPANRALVLKKYQKQFESLNFLSTDFPQTTGELKSNYHSLRAFLLYRIRGEYNNESLHKHLLTFISNDAISNHDEYLETMMIIGMYYDLNLAEQKEYSKQLAKLNDDATVLKNAFFEKLSAFRKEGILVTAESDMRMAKLVHAAKVGGNLEEYYTLMELLHNNGYVHENSIEAVRKYHDQHEGLSEENENLRSTIFTNFTGFLDNLDTDSYAEYFQVTKTFILYINIFSNQKFNQDVKDLSLRYIKRLIKAYTDKRGRDYQDIKKFVKSTFLDLNFMKPKELVELFKTKRKKKEV
;
A
#
# COMPACT_ATOMS: atom_id res chain seq x y z
N MET A 1 23.81 17.80 19.64
CA MET A 1 23.07 18.72 18.74
C MET A 1 22.94 18.00 17.40
N TYR A 2 21.82 17.33 17.16
CA TYR A 2 21.56 16.76 15.83
C TYR A 2 21.32 17.94 14.88
N PRO A 3 21.98 18.00 13.71
CA PRO A 3 21.62 18.99 12.72
C PRO A 3 20.14 18.79 12.37
N VAL A 4 19.34 19.83 12.58
CA VAL A 4 17.99 19.90 12.04
C VAL A 4 18.17 19.89 10.54
N LYS A 5 18.04 18.72 9.91
CA LYS A 5 17.91 18.67 8.45
C LYS A 5 16.59 19.39 8.17
N SER A 6 16.64 20.51 7.47
CA SER A 6 15.42 21.08 6.90
C SER A 6 14.96 20.09 5.82
N TYR A 7 14.01 19.24 6.17
CA TYR A 7 13.19 18.57 5.19
C TYR A 7 12.62 19.66 4.27
N GLN A 8 12.74 19.49 2.96
CA GLN A 8 12.08 20.38 2.00
C GLN A 8 10.58 20.04 2.00
N MET A 9 9.90 20.36 3.11
CA MET A 9 8.45 20.24 3.18
C MET A 9 7.84 21.18 2.15
N GLU A 10 6.88 20.68 1.41
CA GLU A 10 6.17 21.51 0.45
C GLU A 10 5.32 22.53 1.19
N ALA A 11 5.48 23.81 0.82
CA ALA A 11 4.71 24.88 1.42
C ALA A 11 3.21 24.65 1.16
N LEU A 12 2.38 24.94 2.16
CA LEU A 12 0.94 24.82 2.03
C LEU A 12 0.40 25.86 1.05
N ASP A 13 -0.45 25.44 0.11
CA ASP A 13 -1.09 26.36 -0.82
C ASP A 13 -1.88 27.46 -0.10
N LYS A 14 -1.86 28.66 -0.67
CA LYS A 14 -2.59 29.84 -0.12
C LYS A 14 -4.09 29.61 0.06
N LYS A 15 -4.71 28.77 -0.78
CA LYS A 15 -6.13 28.42 -0.65
C LYS A 15 -6.41 27.70 0.67
N TYR A 16 -5.59 26.69 1.01
CA TYR A 16 -5.75 25.92 2.24
C TYR A 16 -5.38 26.75 3.47
N LEU A 17 -4.37 27.61 3.36
CA LEU A 17 -4.06 28.59 4.41
C LEU A 17 -5.23 29.53 4.68
N SER A 18 -5.90 30.03 3.64
CA SER A 18 -7.03 30.95 3.80
C SER A 18 -8.21 30.27 4.52
N GLU A 19 -8.54 29.04 4.13
CA GLU A 19 -9.58 28.24 4.79
C GLU A 19 -9.21 27.90 6.24
N LEU A 20 -7.94 27.61 6.52
CA LEU A 20 -7.45 27.41 7.88
C LEU A 20 -7.59 28.67 8.74
N GLU A 21 -7.27 29.85 8.21
CA GLU A 21 -7.46 31.12 8.92
C GLU A 21 -8.94 31.45 9.17
N GLU A 22 -9.84 31.05 8.27
CA GLU A 22 -11.29 31.14 8.51
C GLU A 22 -11.73 30.24 9.68
N ILE A 23 -11.25 29.00 9.72
CA ILE A 23 -11.49 28.06 10.83
C ILE A 23 -10.94 28.63 12.13
N LYS A 24 -9.71 29.17 12.12
CA LYS A 24 -9.07 29.81 13.27
C LYS A 24 -9.92 30.98 13.79
N THR A 25 -10.37 31.83 12.89
CA THR A 25 -11.23 32.98 13.24
C THR A 25 -12.54 32.52 13.87
N LYS A 26 -13.14 31.45 13.34
CA LYS A 26 -14.37 30.84 13.87
C LYS A 26 -14.17 30.25 15.27
N ILE A 27 -13.03 29.58 15.52
CA ILE A 27 -12.68 29.07 16.85
C ILE A 27 -12.60 30.23 17.84
N GLN A 28 -11.84 31.27 17.51
CA GLN A 28 -11.59 32.42 18.39
C GLN A 28 -12.86 33.27 18.63
N ALA A 29 -13.86 33.20 17.74
CA ALA A 29 -15.15 33.84 17.90
C ALA A 29 -16.22 32.93 18.55
N SER A 30 -15.87 31.70 18.95
CA SER A 30 -16.82 30.74 19.49
C SER A 30 -17.25 31.10 20.92
N ALA A 31 -18.56 31.19 21.15
CA ALA A 31 -19.11 31.36 22.49
C ALA A 31 -18.78 30.19 23.43
N HIS A 32 -18.58 28.99 22.89
CA HIS A 32 -18.14 27.83 23.68
C HIS A 32 -16.68 27.95 24.12
N LEU A 33 -15.83 28.55 23.29
CA LEU A 33 -14.46 28.85 23.70
C LEU A 33 -14.42 29.92 24.79
N GLU A 34 -15.18 31.01 24.62
CA GLU A 34 -15.27 32.07 25.63
C GLU A 34 -15.71 31.52 26.99
N LYS A 35 -16.79 30.71 27.01
CA LYS A 35 -17.25 30.04 28.23
C LYS A 35 -16.22 29.09 28.82
N TYR A 36 -15.57 28.28 27.98
CA TYR A 36 -14.52 27.37 28.45
C TYR A 36 -13.36 28.14 29.10
N LEU A 37 -12.97 29.29 28.54
CA LEU A 37 -11.91 30.13 29.12
C LEU A 37 -12.32 30.77 30.45
N ASP A 38 -13.62 31.03 30.66
CA ASP A 38 -14.15 31.61 31.90
C ASP A 38 -14.40 30.56 32.99
N GLU A 39 -14.98 29.41 32.63
CA GLU A 39 -15.49 28.40 33.56
C GLU A 39 -14.53 27.21 33.73
N GLU A 40 -13.60 27.00 32.78
CA GLU A 40 -12.68 25.84 32.70
C GLU A 40 -13.41 24.47 32.75
N GLU A 41 -14.69 24.41 32.35
CA GLU A 41 -15.47 23.17 32.32
C GLU A 41 -15.24 22.37 31.03
N ASP A 42 -14.87 21.09 31.18
CA ASP A 42 -14.54 20.17 30.06
C ASP A 42 -15.65 20.00 29.01
N ASP A 43 -16.91 20.26 29.36
CA ASP A 43 -18.06 19.99 28.49
C ASP A 43 -18.21 21.01 27.35
N ASP A 44 -17.86 22.27 27.58
CA ASP A 44 -17.81 23.28 26.51
C ASP A 44 -16.67 22.98 25.52
N TYR A 45 -15.51 22.52 26.00
CA TYR A 45 -14.43 22.11 25.12
C TYR A 45 -14.79 20.88 24.28
N LYS A 46 -15.48 19.88 24.86
CA LYS A 46 -15.97 18.72 24.09
C LYS A 46 -16.95 19.14 23.00
N THR A 47 -17.78 20.15 23.27
CA THR A 47 -18.70 20.70 22.27
C THR A 47 -17.93 21.37 21.15
N LEU A 48 -16.93 22.21 21.48
CA LEU A 48 -16.05 22.83 20.50
C LEU A 48 -15.32 21.79 19.62
N VAL A 49 -14.83 20.70 20.22
CA VAL A 49 -14.23 19.56 19.51
C VAL A 49 -15.20 18.95 18.50
N ALA A 50 -16.44 18.69 18.92
CA ALA A 50 -17.45 18.06 18.07
C ALA A 50 -17.87 18.95 16.88
N GLU A 51 -17.80 20.27 17.04
CA GLU A 51 -18.17 21.24 16.01
C GLU A 51 -17.05 21.53 15.01
N ILE A 52 -15.81 21.66 15.50
CA ILE A 52 -14.69 22.17 14.69
C ILE A 52 -13.82 21.06 14.10
N GLU A 53 -13.54 19.97 14.84
CA GLU A 53 -12.66 18.91 14.31
C GLU A 53 -13.15 18.25 13.01
N PRO A 54 -14.48 18.12 12.75
CA PRO A 54 -14.95 17.65 11.44
C PRO A 54 -14.57 18.57 10.28
N GLU A 55 -14.60 19.90 10.48
CA GLU A 55 -14.25 20.90 9.46
C GLU A 55 -12.75 20.85 9.13
N ILE A 56 -11.91 20.77 10.17
CA ILE A 56 -10.45 20.56 10.00
C ILE A 56 -10.20 19.22 9.31
N GLN A 57 -10.91 18.16 9.69
CA GLN A 57 -10.77 16.83 9.08
C GLN A 57 -11.11 16.84 7.58
N GLU A 58 -12.19 17.52 7.18
CA GLU A 58 -12.60 17.62 5.78
C GLU A 58 -11.53 18.33 4.95
N LEU A 59 -11.02 19.46 5.46
CA LEU A 59 -9.93 20.20 4.81
C LEU A 59 -8.65 19.36 4.75
N TYR A 60 -8.29 18.68 5.84
CA TYR A 60 -7.15 17.78 5.92
C TYR A 60 -7.23 16.67 4.85
N LEU A 61 -8.40 16.04 4.69
CA LEU A 61 -8.59 14.99 3.68
C LEU A 61 -8.51 15.53 2.26
N ARG A 62 -8.98 16.76 2.00
CA ARG A 62 -8.77 17.42 0.69
C ARG A 62 -7.28 17.60 0.41
N VAL A 63 -6.50 18.09 1.37
CA VAL A 63 -5.03 18.20 1.21
C VAL A 63 -4.40 16.81 1.02
N ALA A 64 -4.78 15.81 1.81
CA ALA A 64 -4.24 14.44 1.67
C ALA A 64 -4.56 13.81 0.30
N ASN A 65 -5.72 14.11 -0.26
CA ASN A 65 -6.17 13.56 -1.53
C ASN A 65 -5.55 14.31 -2.72
N ASP A 66 -5.42 15.63 -2.68
CA ASP A 66 -4.98 16.43 -3.82
C ASP A 66 -3.51 16.87 -3.76
N ASN A 67 -3.02 17.23 -2.57
CA ASN A 67 -1.69 17.82 -2.33
C ASN A 67 -1.00 17.15 -1.13
N PRO A 68 -0.79 15.81 -1.16
CA PRO A 68 -0.37 15.05 0.01
C PRO A 68 0.98 15.49 0.61
N LEU A 69 1.89 16.01 -0.22
CA LEU A 69 3.21 16.46 0.22
C LEU A 69 3.16 17.75 1.06
N GLN A 70 2.00 18.43 1.09
CA GLN A 70 1.75 19.62 1.90
C GLN A 70 1.19 19.28 3.31
N LEU A 71 0.94 18.00 3.61
CA LEU A 71 0.30 17.60 4.87
C LEU A 71 1.12 17.96 6.12
N GLU A 72 2.44 17.82 6.10
CA GLU A 72 3.25 18.20 7.26
C GLU A 72 3.21 19.72 7.50
N SER A 73 3.21 20.51 6.42
CA SER A 73 3.02 21.96 6.51
C SER A 73 1.63 22.33 7.05
N PHE A 74 0.59 21.63 6.60
CA PHE A 74 -0.78 21.78 7.14
C PHE A 74 -0.83 21.52 8.64
N GLU A 75 -0.21 20.43 9.08
CA GLU A 75 -0.18 20.04 10.48
C GLU A 75 0.58 21.02 11.35
N LYS A 76 1.65 21.64 10.83
CA LYS A 76 2.39 22.69 11.54
C LYS A 76 1.58 23.95 11.73
N VAL A 77 0.73 24.33 10.78
CA VAL A 77 -0.17 25.48 10.95
C VAL A 77 -1.13 25.25 12.11
N LEU A 78 -1.62 24.02 12.29
CA LEU A 78 -2.51 23.65 13.39
C LEU A 78 -1.84 23.66 14.77
N LEU A 79 -0.51 23.79 14.85
CA LEU A 79 0.22 23.92 16.12
C LEU A 79 0.12 25.33 16.71
N ASP A 80 -0.40 26.30 15.95
CA ASP A 80 -0.66 27.66 16.45
C ASP A 80 -1.70 27.63 17.57
N ASP A 81 -1.41 28.35 18.66
CA ASP A 81 -2.25 28.36 19.87
C ASP A 81 -3.69 28.82 19.60
N GLY A 82 -3.93 29.61 18.55
CA GLY A 82 -5.28 30.05 18.15
C GLY A 82 -6.18 28.92 17.62
N TYR A 83 -5.65 27.71 17.41
CA TYR A 83 -6.45 26.50 17.17
C TYR A 83 -6.82 25.76 18.45
N GLU A 84 -6.42 26.24 19.64
CA GLU A 84 -6.80 25.73 20.95
C GLU A 84 -6.48 24.24 21.18
N GLY A 85 -5.40 23.77 20.54
CA GLY A 85 -5.00 22.36 20.58
C GLY A 85 -6.01 21.40 19.94
N LEU A 86 -7.01 21.92 19.21
CA LEU A 86 -7.98 21.12 18.48
C LEU A 86 -7.26 20.33 17.39
N TYR A 87 -7.73 19.10 17.13
CA TYR A 87 -7.17 18.20 16.12
C TYR A 87 -5.73 17.69 16.36
N ILE A 88 -4.97 18.28 17.29
CA ILE A 88 -3.62 17.84 17.69
C ILE A 88 -3.52 16.34 17.98
N PRO A 89 -4.49 15.69 18.66
CA PRO A 89 -4.38 14.26 18.93
C PRO A 89 -4.30 13.38 17.67
N LYS A 90 -4.98 13.80 16.60
CA LYS A 90 -4.89 13.14 15.29
C LYS A 90 -3.54 13.43 14.63
N VAL A 91 -3.07 14.67 14.65
CA VAL A 91 -1.75 15.06 14.12
C VAL A 91 -0.63 14.25 14.76
N VAL A 92 -0.64 14.10 16.09
CA VAL A 92 0.32 13.24 16.81
C VAL A 92 0.20 11.79 16.31
N GLY A 93 -1.02 11.27 16.16
CA GLY A 93 -1.24 9.92 15.65
C GLY A 93 -0.72 9.71 14.23
N TYR A 94 -0.97 10.66 13.33
CA TYR A 94 -0.46 10.62 11.96
C TYR A 94 1.06 10.63 11.92
N SER A 95 1.71 11.53 12.67
CA SER A 95 3.18 11.60 12.70
C SER A 95 3.84 10.32 13.21
N VAL A 96 3.20 9.62 14.16
CA VAL A 96 3.65 8.32 14.66
C VAL A 96 3.49 7.23 13.60
N LEU A 97 2.35 7.21 12.89
CA LEU A 97 2.03 6.15 11.95
C LEU A 97 2.74 6.27 10.58
N ARG A 98 3.23 7.47 10.22
CA ARG A 98 4.04 7.68 9.00
C ARG A 98 5.44 7.06 9.07
N GLY A 99 5.97 6.86 10.28
CA GLY A 99 7.34 6.37 10.45
C GLY A 99 7.52 4.92 10.01
N ALA A 100 8.47 4.67 9.10
CA ALA A 100 8.82 3.32 8.69
C ALA A 100 9.53 2.55 9.82
N VAL A 101 9.06 1.33 10.11
CA VAL A 101 9.61 0.47 11.16
C VAL A 101 10.43 -0.70 10.60
N ASP A 102 11.39 -1.18 11.40
CA ASP A 102 12.22 -2.35 11.13
C ASP A 102 11.57 -3.66 11.60
N SER A 103 12.30 -4.77 11.48
CA SER A 103 11.84 -6.09 11.94
C SER A 103 11.62 -6.19 13.45
N ASN A 104 12.26 -5.33 14.24
CA ASN A 104 12.06 -5.20 15.68
C ASN A 104 10.95 -4.20 16.02
N THR A 105 10.23 -3.69 15.02
CA THR A 105 9.20 -2.66 15.17
C THR A 105 9.77 -1.38 15.81
N LYS A 106 11.02 -1.03 15.52
CA LYS A 106 11.60 0.29 15.84
C LYS A 106 11.64 1.15 14.59
N TYR A 107 11.54 2.47 14.74
CA TYR A 107 11.72 3.36 13.60
C TYR A 107 13.09 3.18 12.99
N ARG A 108 13.12 3.13 11.65
CA ARG A 108 14.37 3.04 10.88
C ARG A 108 15.17 4.34 10.91
N GLN A 109 14.48 5.45 11.11
CA GLN A 109 15.07 6.79 11.17
C GLN A 109 14.42 7.62 12.29
N PRO A 110 15.13 8.64 12.82
CA PRO A 110 14.53 9.64 13.69
C PRO A 110 13.26 10.24 13.07
N GLN A 111 12.23 10.46 13.88
CA GLN A 111 10.96 11.03 13.45
C GLN A 111 10.92 12.51 13.80
N ASP A 112 11.46 13.36 12.92
CA ASP A 112 11.65 14.78 13.23
C ASP A 112 10.32 15.53 13.34
N HIS A 113 9.35 15.27 12.44
CA HIS A 113 8.00 15.86 12.53
C HIS A 113 7.30 15.50 13.85
N PHE A 114 7.35 14.23 14.27
CA PHE A 114 6.81 13.82 15.57
C PHE A 114 7.50 14.53 16.75
N ARG A 115 8.82 14.75 16.67
CA ARG A 115 9.56 15.53 17.66
C ARG A 115 9.11 16.98 17.71
N GLU A 116 8.98 17.63 16.55
CA GLU A 116 8.56 19.03 16.46
C GLU A 116 7.17 19.22 17.06
N ILE A 117 6.20 18.38 16.68
CA ILE A 117 4.85 18.39 17.27
C ILE A 117 4.90 18.27 18.79
N LEU A 118 5.72 17.35 19.33
CA LEU A 118 5.83 17.19 20.79
C LEU A 118 6.50 18.38 21.49
N VAL A 119 7.45 19.05 20.84
CA VAL A 119 8.08 20.25 21.37
C VAL A 119 7.09 21.41 21.39
N ASP A 120 6.27 21.56 20.36
CA ASP A 120 5.24 22.60 20.31
C ASP A 120 4.14 22.34 21.35
N ILE A 121 3.65 21.10 21.45
CA ILE A 121 2.71 20.69 22.52
C ILE A 121 3.29 20.98 23.91
N ALA A 122 4.59 20.75 24.11
CA ALA A 122 5.25 20.99 25.39
C ALA A 122 5.31 22.47 25.79
N ASN A 123 5.21 23.38 24.81
CA ASN A 123 5.23 24.82 25.01
C ASN A 123 3.84 25.47 24.91
N SER A 124 2.82 24.74 24.45
CA SER A 124 1.46 25.26 24.29
C SER A 124 0.78 25.55 25.64
N ALA A 125 0.00 26.63 25.67
CA ALA A 125 -0.88 26.96 26.79
C ALA A 125 -1.93 25.86 27.06
N ASN A 126 -2.31 25.12 26.01
CA ASN A 126 -3.37 24.12 26.04
C ASN A 126 -2.90 22.71 26.44
N PHE A 127 -1.66 22.58 26.97
CA PHE A 127 -1.06 21.29 27.29
C PHE A 127 -1.91 20.39 28.21
N GLU A 128 -2.57 20.98 29.21
CA GLU A 128 -3.36 20.23 30.20
C GLU A 128 -4.55 19.48 29.59
N MET A 129 -5.07 20.01 28.49
CA MET A 129 -6.18 19.44 27.74
C MET A 129 -5.68 18.46 26.67
N ILE A 130 -4.63 18.84 25.95
CA ILE A 130 -4.00 18.01 24.92
C ILE A 130 -3.50 16.69 25.55
N LYS A 131 -2.84 16.73 26.72
CA LYS A 131 -2.24 15.55 27.37
C LYS A 131 -3.27 14.45 27.67
N GLN A 132 -4.54 14.81 27.88
CA GLN A 132 -5.62 13.85 28.14
C GLN A 132 -5.95 12.98 26.91
N ARG A 133 -5.63 13.48 25.70
CA ARG A 133 -6.01 12.86 24.42
C ARG A 133 -4.84 12.22 23.67
N ILE A 134 -3.58 12.59 23.98
CA ILE A 134 -2.39 12.13 23.23
C ILE A 134 -1.61 10.97 23.87
N GLY A 135 -1.93 10.58 25.11
CA GLY A 135 -1.11 9.62 25.87
C GLY A 135 -0.82 8.31 25.13
N GLN A 136 -1.85 7.72 24.51
CA GLN A 136 -1.67 6.51 23.69
C GLN A 136 -0.71 6.75 22.52
N SER A 137 -0.91 7.83 21.75
CA SER A 137 -0.09 8.17 20.58
C SER A 137 1.37 8.35 20.97
N VAL A 138 1.64 9.08 22.06
CA VAL A 138 3.01 9.30 22.57
C VAL A 138 3.63 7.99 23.04
N GLN A 139 2.89 7.16 23.78
CA GLN A 139 3.38 5.86 24.24
C GLN A 139 3.75 4.95 23.06
N VAL A 140 2.92 4.91 22.00
CA VAL A 140 3.24 4.17 20.78
C VAL A 140 4.47 4.76 20.11
N GLY A 141 4.51 6.07 19.86
CA GLY A 141 5.67 6.74 19.27
C GLY A 141 6.98 6.48 20.03
N PHE A 142 6.96 6.55 21.36
CA PHE A 142 8.11 6.25 22.21
C PHE A 142 8.49 4.77 22.16
N ALA A 143 7.52 3.87 22.13
CA ALA A 143 7.80 2.45 21.97
C ALA A 143 8.54 2.15 20.65
N LEU A 144 8.25 2.90 19.59
CA LEU A 144 8.90 2.77 18.28
C LEU A 144 10.24 3.53 18.19
N SER A 145 10.44 4.61 18.95
CA SER A 145 11.69 5.40 18.99
C SER A 145 12.82 4.71 19.73
N SER A 146 14.07 5.14 19.49
CA SER A 146 15.23 4.72 20.28
C SER A 146 15.27 5.44 21.63
N ASP A 147 15.83 4.79 22.67
CA ASP A 147 15.91 5.39 24.00
C ASP A 147 16.73 6.68 24.00
N ILE A 148 17.79 6.74 23.19
CA ILE A 148 18.63 7.94 23.01
C ILE A 148 17.80 9.10 22.44
N TRP A 149 16.98 8.83 21.42
CA TRP A 149 16.12 9.87 20.82
C TRP A 149 15.11 10.41 21.84
N ILE A 150 14.50 9.53 22.64
CA ILE A 150 13.52 9.95 23.65
C ILE A 150 14.19 10.76 24.77
N THR A 151 15.35 10.34 25.25
CA THR A 151 16.09 11.08 26.28
C THR A 151 16.47 12.47 25.78
N ASN A 152 17.01 12.59 24.57
CA ASN A 152 17.34 13.89 23.98
C ASN A 152 16.11 14.81 23.82
N LEU A 153 14.95 14.24 23.47
CA LEU A 153 13.70 15.00 23.39
C LEU A 153 13.28 15.52 24.77
N VAL A 154 13.20 14.64 25.77
CA VAL A 154 12.73 14.99 27.13
C VAL A 154 13.65 16.02 27.77
N GLU A 155 14.97 15.89 27.60
CA GLU A 155 15.96 16.84 28.11
C GLU A 155 15.84 18.23 27.47
N SER A 156 15.37 18.31 26.22
CA SER A 156 15.20 19.58 25.52
C SER A 156 14.00 20.41 26.02
N ILE A 157 13.05 19.79 26.73
CA ILE A 157 11.86 20.45 27.23
C ILE A 157 12.17 21.06 28.59
N ASN A 158 11.84 22.33 28.85
CA ASN A 158 12.17 22.96 30.15
C ASN A 158 11.12 22.72 31.25
N ASN A 159 9.85 22.56 30.86
CA ASN A 159 8.75 22.43 31.80
C ASN A 159 8.75 21.06 32.52
N LYS A 160 8.91 21.07 33.85
CA LYS A 160 8.98 19.85 34.67
C LYS A 160 7.71 19.00 34.59
N ARG A 161 6.52 19.62 34.53
CA ARG A 161 5.24 18.88 34.45
C ARG A 161 5.15 18.10 33.14
N VAL A 162 5.53 18.73 32.04
CA VAL A 162 5.56 18.09 30.72
C VAL A 162 6.59 16.97 30.67
N ARG A 163 7.80 17.17 31.22
CA ARG A 163 8.80 16.10 31.35
C ARG A 163 8.24 14.88 32.07
N SER A 164 7.64 15.07 33.24
CA SER A 164 7.05 13.97 34.01
C SER A 164 5.95 13.24 33.23
N PHE A 165 5.11 13.97 32.49
CA PHE A 165 4.12 13.35 31.59
C PHE A 165 4.80 12.49 30.52
N LEU A 166 5.78 13.02 29.78
CA LEU A 166 6.46 12.27 28.72
C LEU A 166 7.23 11.06 29.26
N GLU A 167 7.90 11.20 30.40
CA GLU A 167 8.56 10.08 31.07
C GLU A 167 7.57 8.97 31.45
N SER A 168 6.36 9.33 31.91
CA SER A 168 5.31 8.35 32.22
C SER A 168 4.76 7.61 31.00
N GLN A 169 4.98 8.11 29.78
CA GLN A 169 4.56 7.42 28.56
C GLN A 169 5.50 6.26 28.18
N LYS A 170 6.72 6.22 28.74
CA LYS A 170 7.63 5.08 28.54
C LYS A 170 7.05 3.86 29.25
N SER A 171 6.92 2.75 28.50
CA SER A 171 6.36 1.53 29.06
C SER A 171 7.26 0.31 28.90
N ASP A 172 7.58 -0.32 30.03
CA ASP A 172 8.51 -1.46 30.06
C ASP A 172 7.99 -2.68 29.30
N HIS A 173 6.67 -2.89 29.29
CA HIS A 173 6.07 -4.00 28.55
C HIS A 173 6.24 -3.86 27.02
N LEU A 174 6.48 -2.65 26.51
CA LEU A 174 6.71 -2.35 25.09
C LEU A 174 8.18 -2.42 24.68
N ARG A 175 9.08 -2.79 25.62
CA ARG A 175 10.47 -3.14 25.28
C ARG A 175 10.53 -4.45 24.47
N VAL A 176 9.54 -5.33 24.64
CA VAL A 176 9.43 -6.60 23.92
C VAL A 176 8.93 -6.37 22.48
N PRO A 177 9.66 -6.82 21.43
CA PRO A 177 9.27 -6.61 20.04
C PRO A 177 7.87 -7.11 19.68
N ALA A 178 7.48 -8.30 20.18
CA ALA A 178 6.16 -8.87 19.90
C ALA A 178 5.01 -8.00 20.47
N ASN A 179 5.18 -7.47 21.68
CA ASN A 179 4.19 -6.57 22.29
C ASN A 179 4.09 -5.26 21.52
N ARG A 180 5.24 -4.72 21.10
CA ARG A 180 5.31 -3.50 20.29
C ARG A 180 4.61 -3.68 18.94
N ALA A 181 4.87 -4.78 18.24
CA ALA A 181 4.20 -5.12 16.99
C ALA A 181 2.68 -5.23 17.16
N LEU A 182 2.23 -5.87 18.24
CA LEU A 182 0.80 -6.00 18.54
C LEU A 182 0.15 -4.63 18.80
N VAL A 183 0.80 -3.77 19.59
CA VAL A 183 0.29 -2.44 19.89
C VAL A 183 0.28 -1.55 18.66
N LEU A 184 1.35 -1.56 17.85
CA LEU A 184 1.38 -0.83 16.57
C LEU A 184 0.24 -1.28 15.67
N LYS A 185 0.02 -2.59 15.50
CA LYS A 185 -1.08 -3.11 14.67
C LYS A 185 -2.45 -2.69 15.18
N LYS A 186 -2.68 -2.71 16.49
CA LYS A 186 -3.93 -2.22 17.09
C LYS A 186 -4.12 -0.72 16.89
N TYR A 187 -3.04 0.03 17.00
CA TYR A 187 -3.06 1.47 16.83
C TYR A 187 -3.31 1.86 15.36
N GLN A 188 -2.63 1.24 14.41
CA GLN A 188 -2.87 1.39 12.97
C GLN A 188 -4.33 1.18 12.58
N LYS A 189 -5.00 0.17 13.17
CA LYS A 189 -6.43 -0.10 12.93
C LYS A 189 -7.35 1.07 13.31
N GLN A 190 -6.97 1.89 14.27
CA GLN A 190 -7.76 3.07 14.66
C GLN A 190 -7.76 4.15 13.57
N PHE A 191 -6.77 4.13 12.67
CA PHE A 191 -6.56 5.12 11.61
C PHE A 191 -6.71 4.52 10.21
N GLU A 192 -7.15 3.25 10.09
CA GLU A 192 -7.18 2.51 8.83
C GLU A 192 -8.05 3.17 7.75
N SER A 193 -9.07 3.91 8.15
CA SER A 193 -9.97 4.65 7.23
C SER A 193 -9.49 6.05 6.89
N LEU A 194 -8.35 6.51 7.41
CA LEU A 194 -7.89 7.90 7.28
C LEU A 194 -6.72 7.98 6.30
N ASN A 195 -6.81 8.89 5.33
CA ASN A 195 -5.69 9.23 4.46
C ASN A 195 -4.82 10.29 5.12
N PHE A 196 -3.63 9.91 5.57
CA PHE A 196 -2.68 10.82 6.20
C PHE A 196 -1.24 10.63 5.72
N LEU A 197 -0.97 9.78 4.72
CA LEU A 197 0.40 9.52 4.30
C LEU A 197 0.97 10.68 3.49
N SER A 198 2.21 11.04 3.81
CA SER A 198 3.05 11.99 3.10
C SER A 198 4.48 11.44 3.04
N THR A 199 5.31 12.00 2.17
CA THR A 199 6.71 11.58 2.02
C THR A 199 7.55 12.68 1.38
N ASP A 200 8.85 12.45 1.27
CA ASP A 200 9.77 13.29 0.51
C ASP A 200 10.41 12.48 -0.62
N PHE A 201 10.57 13.13 -1.78
CA PHE A 201 11.29 12.53 -2.90
C PHE A 201 12.81 12.77 -2.74
N PRO A 202 13.61 11.70 -2.60
CA PRO A 202 15.02 11.82 -2.30
C PRO A 202 15.79 12.42 -3.49
N GLN A 203 16.70 13.35 -3.18
CA GLN A 203 17.60 13.99 -4.13
C GLN A 203 19.02 13.43 -4.07
N THR A 204 19.39 12.84 -2.93
CA THR A 204 20.72 12.27 -2.69
C THR A 204 20.65 10.78 -2.35
N THR A 205 21.76 10.05 -2.53
CA THR A 205 21.86 8.63 -2.12
C THR A 205 21.52 8.43 -0.64
N GLY A 206 21.97 9.34 0.22
CA GLY A 206 21.70 9.26 1.66
C GLY A 206 20.21 9.39 1.96
N GLU A 207 19.51 10.31 1.28
CA GLU A 207 18.05 10.44 1.38
C GLU A 207 17.33 9.24 0.80
N LEU A 208 17.77 8.68 -0.33
CA LEU A 208 17.14 7.50 -0.93
C LEU A 208 17.14 6.35 0.09
N LYS A 209 18.30 6.02 0.66
CA LYS A 209 18.39 4.93 1.65
C LYS A 209 17.54 5.19 2.90
N SER A 210 17.45 6.45 3.33
CA SER A 210 16.69 6.83 4.53
C SER A 210 15.18 6.81 4.31
N ASN A 211 14.72 7.41 3.21
CA ASN A 211 13.31 7.66 2.94
C ASN A 211 12.64 6.59 2.08
N TYR A 212 13.40 5.65 1.50
CA TYR A 212 12.89 4.64 0.58
C TYR A 212 11.64 3.91 1.10
N HIS A 213 11.65 3.43 2.34
CA HIS A 213 10.52 2.68 2.88
C HIS A 213 9.25 3.55 3.03
N SER A 214 9.41 4.82 3.42
CA SER A 214 8.30 5.77 3.51
C SER A 214 7.78 6.13 2.13
N LEU A 215 8.67 6.41 1.16
CA LEU A 215 8.31 6.70 -0.22
C LEU A 215 7.57 5.53 -0.87
N ARG A 216 8.09 4.32 -0.74
CA ARG A 216 7.46 3.10 -1.25
C ARG A 216 6.08 2.89 -0.63
N ALA A 217 5.96 3.00 0.69
CA ALA A 217 4.68 2.84 1.37
C ALA A 217 3.66 3.90 0.92
N PHE A 218 4.09 5.15 0.76
CA PHE A 218 3.29 6.24 0.23
C PHE A 218 2.79 5.94 -1.18
N LEU A 219 3.69 5.59 -2.11
CA LEU A 219 3.30 5.33 -3.49
C LEU A 219 2.32 4.14 -3.59
N LEU A 220 2.61 3.04 -2.91
CA LEU A 220 1.74 1.86 -2.90
C LEU A 220 0.39 2.11 -2.23
N TYR A 221 0.34 2.93 -1.18
CA TYR A 221 -0.92 3.32 -0.56
C TYR A 221 -1.80 4.09 -1.55
N ARG A 222 -1.19 5.01 -2.33
CA ARG A 222 -1.94 5.81 -3.30
C ARG A 222 -2.45 4.98 -4.48
N ILE A 223 -1.75 3.93 -4.88
CA ILE A 223 -2.21 3.03 -5.95
C ILE A 223 -3.43 2.20 -5.52
N ARG A 224 -3.58 1.93 -4.23
CA ARG A 224 -4.72 1.17 -3.69
C ARG A 224 -6.00 1.99 -3.57
N GLY A 225 -5.93 3.31 -3.66
CA GLY A 225 -7.08 4.20 -3.60
C GLY A 225 -7.19 5.06 -4.86
N GLU A 226 -8.37 5.62 -5.09
CA GLU A 226 -8.59 6.55 -6.20
C GLU A 226 -8.26 7.98 -5.73
N TYR A 227 -6.96 8.33 -5.73
CA TYR A 227 -6.51 9.65 -5.32
C TYR A 227 -5.98 10.49 -6.49
N ASN A 228 -6.11 11.81 -6.37
CA ASN A 228 -5.55 12.75 -7.34
C ASN A 228 -4.03 12.82 -7.21
N ASN A 229 -3.30 12.55 -8.29
CA ASN A 229 -1.84 12.53 -8.31
C ASN A 229 -1.23 13.68 -9.13
N GLU A 230 -2.04 14.65 -9.57
CA GLU A 230 -1.56 15.75 -10.42
C GLU A 230 -0.44 16.57 -9.76
N SER A 231 -0.52 16.80 -8.45
CA SER A 231 0.52 17.52 -7.69
C SER A 231 1.86 16.78 -7.64
N LEU A 232 1.88 15.46 -7.90
CA LEU A 232 3.10 14.65 -7.85
C LEU A 232 3.94 14.72 -9.13
N HIS A 233 3.38 15.14 -10.27
CA HIS A 233 4.07 15.13 -11.57
C HIS A 233 5.46 15.75 -11.54
N LYS A 234 5.58 16.97 -10.98
CA LYS A 234 6.87 17.66 -10.88
C LYS A 234 7.88 16.84 -10.06
N HIS A 235 7.44 16.26 -8.95
CA HIS A 235 8.29 15.48 -8.05
C HIS A 235 8.70 14.14 -8.66
N LEU A 236 7.77 13.47 -9.35
CA LEU A 236 8.03 12.27 -10.13
C LEU A 236 9.07 12.54 -11.21
N LEU A 237 8.90 13.60 -12.00
CA LEU A 237 9.86 13.98 -13.03
C LEU A 237 11.25 14.26 -12.44
N THR A 238 11.33 14.99 -11.33
CA THR A 238 12.60 15.26 -10.64
C THR A 238 13.26 13.97 -10.17
N PHE A 239 12.51 13.06 -9.57
CA PHE A 239 13.02 11.77 -9.12
C PHE A 239 13.50 10.90 -10.29
N ILE A 240 12.68 10.75 -11.33
CA ILE A 240 13.02 9.97 -12.54
C ILE A 240 14.32 10.52 -13.15
N SER A 241 14.45 11.84 -13.28
CA SER A 241 15.61 12.50 -13.90
C SER A 241 16.90 12.42 -13.07
N ASN A 242 16.86 11.87 -11.86
CA ASN A 242 17.97 11.97 -10.91
C ASN A 242 19.06 10.90 -11.15
N ASP A 243 20.06 11.28 -11.96
CA ASP A 243 21.21 10.43 -12.26
C ASP A 243 22.08 10.11 -11.03
N ALA A 244 22.01 10.89 -9.94
CA ALA A 244 22.86 10.69 -8.76
C ALA A 244 22.44 9.47 -7.92
N ILE A 245 21.21 9.00 -8.10
CA ILE A 245 20.65 7.88 -7.33
C ILE A 245 20.32 6.65 -8.19
N SER A 246 20.53 6.74 -9.51
CA SER A 246 20.06 5.76 -10.48
C SER A 246 20.71 4.38 -10.37
N ASN A 247 21.92 4.30 -9.80
CA ASN A 247 22.68 3.06 -9.62
C ASN A 247 22.26 2.26 -8.37
N HIS A 248 21.18 2.64 -7.70
CA HIS A 248 20.69 1.97 -6.49
C HIS A 248 19.45 1.13 -6.74
N ASP A 249 19.37 0.01 -6.02
CA ASP A 249 18.28 -0.96 -6.14
C ASP A 249 16.90 -0.37 -5.76
N GLU A 250 16.88 0.54 -4.79
CA GLU A 250 15.70 1.29 -4.37
C GLU A 250 15.18 2.22 -5.48
N TYR A 251 16.07 2.76 -6.31
CA TYR A 251 15.68 3.59 -7.45
C TYR A 251 14.94 2.74 -8.50
N LEU A 252 15.48 1.57 -8.86
CA LEU A 252 14.83 0.66 -9.81
C LEU A 252 13.44 0.24 -9.35
N GLU A 253 13.28 -0.14 -8.07
CA GLU A 253 11.98 -0.54 -7.54
C GLU A 253 10.97 0.61 -7.55
N THR A 254 11.42 1.82 -7.18
CA THR A 254 10.58 3.01 -7.21
C THR A 254 10.19 3.37 -8.65
N MET A 255 11.12 3.28 -9.61
CA MET A 255 10.86 3.43 -11.03
C MET A 255 9.80 2.43 -11.51
N MET A 256 9.92 1.16 -11.13
CA MET A 256 8.91 0.15 -11.48
C MET A 256 7.52 0.51 -10.95
N ILE A 257 7.41 0.95 -9.69
CA ILE A 257 6.13 1.40 -9.12
C ILE A 257 5.56 2.59 -9.92
N ILE A 258 6.41 3.58 -10.22
CA ILE A 258 6.01 4.76 -10.98
C ILE A 258 5.53 4.37 -12.39
N GLY A 259 6.33 3.60 -13.14
CA GLY A 259 6.01 3.24 -14.52
C GLY A 259 4.82 2.29 -14.67
N MET A 260 4.56 1.43 -13.67
CA MET A 260 3.45 0.49 -13.71
C MET A 260 2.11 1.09 -13.26
N TYR A 261 2.12 2.11 -12.39
CA TYR A 261 0.89 2.50 -11.70
C TYR A 261 0.57 4.00 -11.72
N TYR A 262 1.51 4.87 -12.10
CA TYR A 262 1.25 6.30 -12.20
C TYR A 262 1.01 6.70 -13.65
N ASP A 263 0.06 7.61 -13.85
CA ASP A 263 -0.25 8.17 -15.17
C ASP A 263 0.78 9.24 -15.53
N LEU A 264 1.87 8.83 -16.17
CA LEU A 264 2.93 9.75 -16.55
C LEU A 264 2.51 10.64 -17.73
N ASN A 265 2.83 11.92 -17.68
CA ASN A 265 2.68 12.82 -18.82
C ASN A 265 3.77 12.57 -19.89
N LEU A 266 3.67 13.22 -21.06
CA LEU A 266 4.60 13.00 -22.17
C LEU A 266 6.06 13.30 -21.82
N ALA A 267 6.32 14.31 -20.97
CA ALA A 267 7.68 14.68 -20.56
C ALA A 267 8.27 13.60 -19.63
N GLU A 268 7.47 13.14 -18.68
CA GLU A 268 7.82 12.06 -17.75
C GLU A 268 8.05 10.74 -18.47
N GLN A 269 7.18 10.33 -19.40
CA GLN A 269 7.36 9.11 -20.19
C GLN A 269 8.68 9.14 -20.97
N LYS A 270 9.00 10.28 -21.58
CA LYS A 270 10.25 10.46 -22.33
C LYS A 270 11.48 10.32 -21.45
N GLU A 271 11.48 10.98 -20.29
CA GLU A 271 12.62 10.90 -19.37
C GLU A 271 12.72 9.52 -18.73
N TYR A 272 11.60 8.90 -18.37
CA TYR A 272 11.55 7.53 -17.85
C TYR A 272 12.21 6.54 -18.83
N SER A 273 11.78 6.54 -20.09
CA SER A 273 12.34 5.62 -21.09
C SER A 273 13.82 5.88 -21.35
N LYS A 274 14.26 7.15 -21.31
CA LYS A 274 15.69 7.50 -21.40
C LYS A 274 16.48 6.93 -20.21
N GLN A 275 15.97 7.04 -18.99
CA GLN A 275 16.66 6.54 -17.80
C GLN A 275 16.68 5.01 -17.76
N LEU A 276 15.58 4.36 -18.14
CA LEU A 276 15.52 2.91 -18.31
C LEU A 276 16.54 2.42 -19.35
N ALA A 277 16.69 3.14 -20.47
CA ALA A 277 17.70 2.81 -21.48
C ALA A 277 19.14 2.90 -20.94
N LYS A 278 19.45 3.90 -20.09
CA LYS A 278 20.76 4.00 -19.43
C LYS A 278 21.02 2.85 -18.46
N LEU A 279 20.00 2.44 -17.69
CA LEU A 279 20.13 1.32 -16.76
C LEU A 279 20.44 0.00 -17.48
N ASN A 280 20.14 -0.09 -18.77
CA ASN A 280 20.37 -1.26 -19.59
C ASN A 280 21.82 -1.38 -20.14
N ASP A 281 22.74 -0.50 -19.73
CA ASP A 281 24.16 -0.59 -20.09
C ASP A 281 24.78 -1.96 -19.67
N ASP A 282 24.30 -2.56 -18.58
CA ASP A 282 24.47 -3.99 -18.28
C ASP A 282 23.10 -4.69 -18.33
N ALA A 283 22.71 -5.09 -19.54
CA ALA A 283 21.41 -5.67 -19.81
C ALA A 283 21.11 -6.92 -18.98
N THR A 284 22.11 -7.70 -18.55
CA THR A 284 21.87 -8.93 -17.78
C THR A 284 21.53 -8.61 -16.33
N VAL A 285 22.27 -7.67 -15.72
CA VAL A 285 22.05 -7.26 -14.33
C VAL A 285 20.70 -6.57 -14.16
N LEU A 286 20.35 -5.64 -15.08
CA LEU A 286 19.05 -4.97 -15.03
C LEU A 286 17.89 -5.96 -15.13
N LYS A 287 17.97 -6.92 -16.06
CA LYS A 287 16.90 -7.91 -16.28
C LYS A 287 16.64 -8.75 -15.03
N ASN A 288 17.69 -9.32 -14.45
CA ASN A 288 17.56 -10.15 -13.26
C ASN A 288 16.94 -9.35 -12.11
N ALA A 289 17.46 -8.15 -11.83
CA ALA A 289 16.92 -7.29 -10.79
C ALA A 289 15.46 -6.89 -11.05
N PHE A 290 15.09 -6.62 -12.30
CA PHE A 290 13.73 -6.26 -12.67
C PHE A 290 12.75 -7.42 -12.44
N PHE A 291 13.05 -8.62 -12.92
CA PHE A 291 12.16 -9.78 -12.76
C PHE A 291 12.08 -10.26 -11.31
N GLU A 292 13.17 -10.20 -10.56
CA GLU A 292 13.17 -10.46 -9.11
C GLU A 292 12.24 -9.50 -8.37
N LYS A 293 12.29 -8.20 -8.69
CA LYS A 293 11.38 -7.19 -8.10
C LYS A 293 9.93 -7.38 -8.51
N LEU A 294 9.67 -7.68 -9.78
CA LEU A 294 8.31 -7.97 -10.26
C LEU A 294 7.71 -9.20 -9.54
N SER A 295 8.53 -10.22 -9.33
CA SER A 295 8.18 -11.42 -8.56
C SER A 295 7.92 -11.08 -7.08
N ALA A 296 8.75 -10.22 -6.49
CA ALA A 296 8.56 -9.72 -5.13
C ALA A 296 7.24 -8.94 -4.98
N PHE A 297 6.89 -8.07 -5.93
CA PHE A 297 5.61 -7.35 -5.92
C PHE A 297 4.43 -8.31 -5.84
N ARG A 298 4.43 -9.36 -6.66
CA ARG A 298 3.38 -10.37 -6.66
C ARG A 298 3.33 -11.15 -5.35
N LYS A 299 4.47 -11.54 -4.77
CA LYS A 299 4.57 -12.22 -3.47
C LYS A 299 4.07 -11.36 -2.32
N GLU A 300 4.25 -10.04 -2.39
CA GLU A 300 3.73 -9.06 -1.42
C GLU A 300 2.24 -8.75 -1.61
N GLY A 301 1.59 -9.28 -2.65
CA GLY A 301 0.19 -9.02 -2.96
C GLY A 301 -0.04 -7.66 -3.63
N ILE A 302 0.98 -7.06 -4.26
CA ILE A 302 0.81 -5.92 -5.15
C ILE A 302 0.27 -6.45 -6.48
N LEU A 303 -0.92 -6.00 -6.85
CA LEU A 303 -1.63 -6.50 -8.03
C LEU A 303 -1.05 -5.87 -9.30
N VAL A 304 -0.45 -6.71 -10.16
CA VAL A 304 -0.04 -6.31 -11.51
C VAL A 304 -1.22 -6.56 -12.46
N THR A 305 -1.91 -5.48 -12.85
CA THR A 305 -3.07 -5.53 -13.76
C THR A 305 -2.63 -5.47 -15.22
N ALA A 306 -3.56 -5.75 -16.14
CA ALA A 306 -3.34 -5.56 -17.58
C ALA A 306 -2.95 -4.10 -17.92
N GLU A 307 -3.59 -3.14 -17.24
CA GLU A 307 -3.25 -1.73 -17.40
C GLU A 307 -1.81 -1.44 -16.96
N SER A 308 -1.38 -2.00 -15.82
CA SER A 308 -0.01 -1.82 -15.32
C SER A 308 1.04 -2.41 -16.25
N ASP A 309 0.81 -3.62 -16.75
CA ASP A 309 1.67 -4.24 -17.74
C ASP A 309 1.72 -3.40 -19.03
N MET A 310 0.59 -2.85 -19.47
CA MET A 310 0.52 -2.06 -20.70
C MET A 310 1.21 -0.70 -20.59
N ARG A 311 1.08 -0.03 -19.44
CA ARG A 311 1.83 1.19 -19.15
C ARG A 311 3.34 0.93 -19.18
N MET A 312 3.79 -0.13 -18.52
CA MET A 312 5.20 -0.50 -18.52
C MET A 312 5.70 -0.94 -19.90
N ALA A 313 4.92 -1.73 -20.65
CA ALA A 313 5.26 -2.13 -22.01
C ALA A 313 5.56 -0.92 -22.90
N LYS A 314 4.70 0.09 -22.88
CA LYS A 314 4.91 1.35 -23.62
C LYS A 314 6.25 2.00 -23.27
N LEU A 315 6.59 2.08 -21.98
CA LEU A 315 7.83 2.68 -21.51
C LEU A 315 9.07 1.87 -21.92
N VAL A 316 8.98 0.53 -21.86
CA VAL A 316 10.03 -0.41 -22.25
C VAL A 316 10.29 -0.36 -23.75
N HIS A 317 9.25 -0.40 -24.58
CA HIS A 317 9.37 -0.29 -26.04
C HIS A 317 9.94 1.06 -26.47
N ALA A 318 9.53 2.15 -25.81
CA ALA A 318 10.10 3.47 -26.07
C ALA A 318 11.58 3.57 -25.66
N ALA A 319 11.99 2.84 -24.62
CA ALA A 319 13.39 2.78 -24.16
C ALA A 319 14.28 1.93 -25.06
N LYS A 320 13.71 0.99 -25.85
CA LYS A 320 14.44 0.07 -26.73
C LYS A 320 15.53 -0.72 -25.99
N VAL A 321 15.19 -1.23 -24.82
CA VAL A 321 16.13 -1.99 -23.97
C VAL A 321 16.55 -3.33 -24.60
N GLY A 322 15.78 -3.90 -25.52
CA GLY A 322 16.09 -5.18 -26.15
C GLY A 322 16.08 -6.38 -25.21
N GLY A 323 16.29 -7.57 -25.79
CA GLY A 323 16.37 -8.86 -25.10
C GLY A 323 15.13 -9.21 -24.27
N ASN A 324 15.31 -10.07 -23.27
CA ASN A 324 14.21 -10.72 -22.53
C ASN A 324 13.18 -9.75 -21.92
N LEU A 325 13.58 -8.54 -21.53
CA LEU A 325 12.66 -7.56 -20.94
C LEU A 325 11.70 -6.99 -22.00
N GLU A 326 12.21 -6.64 -23.18
CA GLU A 326 11.38 -6.17 -24.30
C GLU A 326 10.55 -7.32 -24.87
N GLU A 327 11.11 -8.53 -24.98
CA GLU A 327 10.39 -9.73 -25.39
C GLU A 327 9.24 -10.08 -24.42
N TYR A 328 9.48 -9.97 -23.11
CA TYR A 328 8.47 -10.19 -22.08
C TYR A 328 7.30 -9.22 -22.24
N TYR A 329 7.57 -7.91 -22.35
CA TYR A 329 6.50 -6.93 -22.46
C TYR A 329 5.80 -6.94 -23.83
N THR A 330 6.47 -7.37 -24.89
CA THR A 330 5.82 -7.69 -26.18
C THR A 330 4.80 -8.83 -26.01
N LEU A 331 5.17 -9.87 -25.24
CA LEU A 331 4.25 -10.97 -24.93
C LEU A 331 3.09 -10.50 -24.04
N MET A 332 3.35 -9.65 -23.03
CA MET A 332 2.29 -9.11 -22.18
C MET A 332 1.30 -8.27 -23.00
N GLU A 333 1.78 -7.41 -23.89
CA GLU A 333 0.93 -6.64 -24.82
C GLU A 333 0.05 -7.56 -25.68
N LEU A 334 0.64 -8.61 -26.26
CA LEU A 334 -0.10 -9.59 -27.06
C LEU A 334 -1.19 -10.30 -26.22
N LEU A 335 -0.85 -10.71 -25.00
CA LEU A 335 -1.76 -11.41 -24.09
C LEU A 335 -2.94 -10.53 -23.68
N HIS A 336 -2.68 -9.27 -23.35
CA HIS A 336 -3.71 -8.33 -22.90
C HIS A 336 -4.59 -7.86 -24.05
N ASN A 337 -4.05 -7.70 -25.26
CA ASN A 337 -4.81 -7.30 -26.45
C ASN A 337 -5.68 -8.42 -27.03
N ASN A 338 -5.13 -9.64 -27.17
CA ASN A 338 -5.86 -10.76 -27.78
C ASN A 338 -6.65 -11.60 -26.75
N GLY A 339 -6.28 -11.50 -25.47
CA GLY A 339 -6.75 -12.38 -24.42
C GLY A 339 -5.96 -13.69 -24.34
N TYR A 340 -5.90 -14.25 -23.13
CA TYR A 340 -5.18 -15.51 -22.85
C TYR A 340 -5.87 -16.76 -23.45
N VAL A 341 -7.10 -16.66 -23.93
CA VAL A 341 -7.82 -17.78 -24.56
C VAL A 341 -7.55 -17.90 -26.06
N HIS A 342 -6.96 -16.88 -26.68
CA HIS A 342 -6.72 -16.83 -28.10
C HIS A 342 -5.54 -17.74 -28.50
N GLU A 343 -5.67 -18.47 -29.61
CA GLU A 343 -4.66 -19.46 -30.07
C GLU A 343 -3.26 -18.84 -30.23
N ASN A 344 -3.17 -17.67 -30.88
CA ASN A 344 -1.91 -16.92 -31.00
C ASN A 344 -1.26 -16.60 -29.65
N SER A 345 -2.06 -16.25 -28.63
CA SER A 345 -1.56 -15.94 -27.29
C SER A 345 -1.01 -17.20 -26.63
N ILE A 346 -1.72 -18.33 -26.73
CA ILE A 346 -1.30 -19.62 -26.17
C ILE A 346 0.02 -20.07 -26.81
N GLU A 347 0.13 -19.96 -28.13
CA GLU A 347 1.34 -20.35 -28.86
C GLU A 347 2.52 -19.43 -28.55
N ALA A 348 2.29 -18.12 -28.42
CA ALA A 348 3.32 -17.17 -28.01
C ALA A 348 3.82 -17.44 -26.58
N VAL A 349 2.92 -17.78 -25.65
CA VAL A 349 3.29 -18.17 -24.28
C VAL A 349 4.13 -19.44 -24.27
N ARG A 350 3.74 -20.46 -25.06
CA ARG A 350 4.52 -21.70 -25.18
C ARG A 350 5.93 -21.40 -25.67
N LYS A 351 6.06 -20.66 -26.78
CA LYS A 351 7.37 -20.31 -27.36
C LYS A 351 8.25 -19.56 -26.37
N TYR A 352 7.70 -18.55 -25.70
CA TYR A 352 8.45 -17.78 -24.70
C TYR A 352 8.86 -18.66 -23.52
N HIS A 353 7.96 -19.49 -23.00
CA HIS A 353 8.24 -20.37 -21.87
C HIS A 353 9.37 -21.35 -22.16
N ASP A 354 9.35 -21.96 -23.35
CA ASP A 354 10.33 -22.98 -23.77
C ASP A 354 11.73 -22.39 -24.05
N GLN A 355 11.83 -21.07 -24.24
CA GLN A 355 13.09 -20.35 -24.43
C GLN A 355 13.81 -20.03 -23.11
N HIS A 356 13.12 -20.15 -21.98
CA HIS A 356 13.64 -19.78 -20.66
C HIS A 356 13.67 -20.98 -19.72
N GLU A 357 14.56 -20.98 -18.73
CA GLU A 357 14.58 -22.06 -17.74
C GLU A 357 13.28 -22.13 -16.95
N GLY A 358 12.77 -23.34 -16.66
CA GLY A 358 11.47 -23.50 -16.01
C GLY A 358 11.36 -22.84 -14.61
N LEU A 359 12.48 -22.66 -13.91
CA LEU A 359 12.57 -22.01 -12.60
C LEU A 359 13.04 -20.55 -12.66
N SER A 360 13.16 -19.96 -13.86
CA SER A 360 13.56 -18.58 -14.02
C SER A 360 12.48 -17.61 -13.50
N GLU A 361 12.89 -16.41 -13.08
CA GLU A 361 11.96 -15.38 -12.62
C GLU A 361 11.05 -14.88 -13.77
N GLU A 362 11.50 -14.93 -15.02
CA GLU A 362 10.66 -14.63 -16.19
C GLU A 362 9.48 -15.60 -16.29
N ASN A 363 9.77 -16.91 -16.22
CA ASN A 363 8.76 -17.95 -16.28
C ASN A 363 7.84 -17.92 -15.06
N GLU A 364 8.33 -17.53 -13.87
CA GLU A 364 7.50 -17.32 -12.69
C GLU A 364 6.54 -16.13 -12.85
N ASN A 365 7.03 -15.02 -13.40
CA ASN A 365 6.20 -13.85 -13.69
C ASN A 365 5.15 -14.14 -14.76
N LEU A 366 5.52 -14.84 -15.84
CA LEU A 366 4.60 -15.28 -16.89
C LEU A 366 3.49 -16.18 -16.35
N ARG A 367 3.84 -17.20 -15.54
CA ARG A 367 2.86 -18.06 -14.85
C ARG A 367 1.91 -17.24 -13.99
N SER A 368 2.46 -16.27 -13.26
CA SER A 368 1.67 -15.41 -12.38
C SER A 368 0.70 -14.50 -13.14
N THR A 369 1.09 -13.96 -14.31
CA THR A 369 0.19 -13.19 -15.17
C THR A 369 -0.98 -14.05 -15.66
N ILE A 370 -0.71 -15.26 -16.18
CA ILE A 370 -1.76 -16.19 -16.61
C ILE A 370 -2.68 -16.58 -15.45
N PHE A 371 -2.11 -16.86 -14.27
CA PHE A 371 -2.90 -17.18 -13.08
C PHE A 371 -3.79 -16.02 -12.63
N THR A 372 -3.30 -14.78 -12.75
CA THR A 372 -4.08 -13.57 -12.46
C THR A 372 -5.27 -13.46 -13.39
N ASN A 373 -5.09 -13.74 -14.68
CA ASN A 373 -6.20 -13.78 -15.66
C ASN A 373 -7.24 -14.86 -15.32
N PHE A 374 -6.80 -16.05 -14.90
CA PHE A 374 -7.72 -17.10 -14.46
C PHE A 374 -8.52 -16.68 -13.22
N THR A 375 -7.83 -16.03 -12.27
CA THR A 375 -8.45 -15.52 -11.03
C THR A 375 -9.48 -14.45 -11.35
N GLY A 376 -9.13 -13.47 -12.18
CA GLY A 376 -10.05 -12.42 -12.62
C GLY A 376 -11.27 -12.97 -13.34
N PHE A 377 -11.12 -13.99 -14.20
CA PHE A 377 -12.26 -14.64 -14.84
C PHE A 377 -13.16 -15.35 -13.83
N LEU A 378 -12.59 -16.18 -12.94
CA LEU A 378 -13.39 -16.99 -12.02
C LEU A 378 -14.00 -16.19 -10.87
N ASP A 379 -13.35 -15.15 -10.38
CA ASP A 379 -13.91 -14.33 -9.31
C ASP A 379 -15.16 -13.59 -9.82
N ASN A 380 -15.17 -13.16 -11.09
CA ASN A 380 -16.28 -12.47 -11.76
C ASN A 380 -17.31 -13.37 -12.46
N LEU A 381 -17.09 -14.69 -12.53
CA LEU A 381 -18.03 -15.59 -13.20
C LEU A 381 -19.24 -15.94 -12.32
N ASP A 382 -20.44 -15.59 -12.77
CA ASP A 382 -21.68 -15.92 -12.05
C ASP A 382 -22.01 -17.42 -12.08
N THR A 383 -22.74 -17.88 -11.05
CA THR A 383 -23.10 -19.29 -10.90
C THR A 383 -24.00 -19.83 -12.01
N ASP A 384 -24.76 -18.94 -12.65
CA ASP A 384 -25.69 -19.30 -13.73
C ASP A 384 -24.94 -19.53 -15.06
N SER A 385 -23.75 -18.93 -15.19
CA SER A 385 -22.85 -19.09 -16.35
C SER A 385 -21.81 -20.19 -16.15
N TYR A 386 -22.09 -21.20 -15.32
CA TYR A 386 -21.14 -22.27 -15.00
C TYR A 386 -20.64 -23.05 -16.24
N ALA A 387 -21.41 -23.06 -17.34
CA ALA A 387 -21.00 -23.68 -18.60
C ALA A 387 -19.76 -23.01 -19.21
N GLU A 388 -19.57 -21.70 -18.99
CA GLU A 388 -18.38 -20.98 -19.45
C GLU A 388 -17.12 -21.46 -18.73
N TYR A 389 -17.23 -21.80 -17.44
CA TYR A 389 -16.14 -22.42 -16.70
C TYR A 389 -15.71 -23.76 -17.34
N PHE A 390 -16.67 -24.57 -17.80
CA PHE A 390 -16.33 -25.84 -18.45
C PHE A 390 -15.56 -25.63 -19.75
N GLN A 391 -15.90 -24.59 -20.51
CA GLN A 391 -15.19 -24.26 -21.74
C GLN A 391 -13.80 -23.72 -21.45
N VAL A 392 -13.66 -22.73 -20.56
CA VAL A 392 -12.35 -22.13 -20.25
C VAL A 392 -11.39 -23.11 -19.56
N THR A 393 -11.91 -24.13 -18.88
CA THR A 393 -11.07 -25.17 -18.27
C THR A 393 -10.21 -25.89 -19.31
N LYS A 394 -10.65 -25.99 -20.57
CA LYS A 394 -9.81 -26.50 -21.66
C LYS A 394 -8.55 -25.65 -21.83
N THR A 395 -8.69 -24.34 -21.77
CA THR A 395 -7.57 -23.39 -21.79
C THR A 395 -6.70 -23.54 -20.55
N PHE A 396 -7.28 -23.76 -19.36
CA PHE A 396 -6.50 -24.01 -18.14
C PHE A 396 -5.62 -25.25 -18.29
N ILE A 397 -6.17 -26.32 -18.87
CA ILE A 397 -5.44 -27.57 -19.15
C ILE A 397 -4.28 -27.31 -20.12
N LEU A 398 -4.49 -26.48 -21.16
CA LEU A 398 -3.42 -26.11 -22.09
C LEU A 398 -2.25 -25.43 -21.36
N TYR A 399 -2.53 -24.45 -20.48
CA TYR A 399 -1.49 -23.78 -19.71
C TYR A 399 -0.83 -24.66 -18.64
N ILE A 400 -1.59 -25.54 -17.98
CA ILE A 400 -1.04 -26.58 -17.07
C ILE A 400 -0.01 -27.44 -17.81
N ASN A 401 -0.32 -27.83 -19.05
CA ASN A 401 0.57 -28.64 -19.88
C ASN A 401 1.77 -27.84 -20.41
N ILE A 402 1.59 -26.56 -20.77
CA ILE A 402 2.69 -25.68 -21.21
C ILE A 402 3.69 -25.50 -20.07
N PHE A 403 3.21 -25.13 -18.88
CA PHE A 403 4.09 -24.79 -17.78
C PHE A 403 4.65 -26.01 -17.05
N SER A 404 3.91 -27.12 -17.04
CA SER A 404 4.28 -28.36 -16.33
C SER A 404 4.80 -28.11 -14.89
N ASN A 405 4.25 -27.10 -14.21
CA ASN A 405 4.74 -26.59 -12.94
C ASN A 405 3.80 -27.00 -11.79
N GLN A 406 4.33 -27.69 -10.79
CA GLN A 406 3.53 -28.24 -9.70
C GLN A 406 2.83 -27.18 -8.86
N LYS A 407 3.50 -26.05 -8.59
CA LYS A 407 2.94 -24.94 -7.79
C LYS A 407 1.77 -24.31 -8.54
N PHE A 408 1.96 -23.95 -9.81
CA PHE A 408 0.91 -23.42 -10.66
C PHE A 408 -0.30 -24.38 -10.73
N ASN A 409 -0.07 -25.68 -10.91
CA ASN A 409 -1.15 -26.67 -10.94
C ASN A 409 -1.96 -26.70 -9.64
N GLN A 410 -1.29 -26.59 -8.49
CA GLN A 410 -1.93 -26.54 -7.18
C GLN A 410 -2.71 -25.23 -6.98
N ASP A 411 -2.17 -24.10 -7.45
CA ASP A 411 -2.86 -22.80 -7.39
C ASP A 411 -4.13 -22.80 -8.28
N VAL A 412 -4.06 -23.36 -9.49
CA VAL A 412 -5.23 -23.52 -10.40
C VAL A 412 -6.28 -24.45 -9.81
N LYS A 413 -5.87 -25.52 -9.13
CA LYS A 413 -6.77 -26.41 -8.39
C LYS A 413 -7.49 -25.64 -7.28
N ASP A 414 -6.77 -24.88 -6.46
CA ASP A 414 -7.36 -24.17 -5.33
C ASP A 414 -8.32 -23.08 -5.79
N LEU A 415 -7.97 -22.35 -6.85
CA LEU A 415 -8.86 -21.40 -7.53
C LEU A 415 -10.13 -22.10 -8.06
N SER A 416 -9.97 -23.21 -8.79
CA SER A 416 -11.11 -24.00 -9.30
C SER A 416 -12.01 -24.51 -8.18
N LEU A 417 -11.42 -24.99 -7.08
CA LEU A 417 -12.17 -25.45 -5.90
C LEU A 417 -12.97 -24.33 -5.22
N ARG A 418 -12.44 -23.09 -5.18
CA ARG A 418 -13.20 -21.93 -4.68
C ARG A 418 -14.48 -21.73 -5.49
N TYR A 419 -14.38 -21.76 -6.81
CA TYR A 419 -15.54 -21.60 -7.69
C TYR A 419 -16.53 -22.77 -7.60
N ILE A 420 -16.05 -24.02 -7.59
CA ILE A 420 -16.91 -25.20 -7.43
C ILE A 420 -17.68 -25.17 -6.10
N LYS A 421 -17.06 -24.71 -5.00
CA LYS A 421 -17.77 -24.54 -3.73
C LYS A 421 -18.89 -23.49 -3.82
N ARG A 422 -18.70 -22.41 -4.59
CA ARG A 422 -19.74 -21.41 -4.87
C ARG A 422 -20.91 -22.04 -5.63
N LEU A 423 -20.63 -22.85 -6.65
CA LEU A 423 -21.65 -23.59 -7.41
C LEU A 423 -22.43 -24.59 -6.55
N ILE A 424 -21.75 -25.42 -5.74
CA ILE A 424 -22.41 -26.40 -4.86
C ILE A 424 -23.32 -25.71 -3.83
N LYS A 425 -22.97 -24.49 -3.42
CA LYS A 425 -23.80 -23.68 -2.51
C LYS A 425 -25.04 -23.13 -3.21
N ALA A 426 -24.95 -22.72 -4.47
CA ALA A 426 -26.06 -22.21 -5.26
C ALA A 426 -27.02 -23.33 -5.70
N TYR A 427 -26.49 -24.41 -6.28
CA TYR A 427 -27.27 -25.55 -6.76
C TYR A 427 -27.41 -26.60 -5.66
N THR A 428 -28.46 -26.48 -4.85
CA THR A 428 -28.67 -27.38 -3.69
C THR A 428 -29.44 -28.66 -4.04
N ASP A 429 -30.24 -28.66 -5.11
CA ASP A 429 -30.95 -29.85 -5.57
C ASP A 429 -29.97 -30.84 -6.21
N LYS A 430 -29.62 -31.87 -5.42
CA LYS A 430 -28.70 -32.92 -5.85
C LYS A 430 -29.23 -33.77 -7.00
N ARG A 431 -30.53 -33.75 -7.30
CA ARG A 431 -31.11 -34.47 -8.44
C ARG A 431 -31.33 -33.56 -9.64
N GLY A 432 -31.23 -32.25 -9.43
CA GLY A 432 -31.32 -31.23 -10.46
C GLY A 432 -30.27 -31.41 -11.54
N ARG A 433 -30.63 -30.98 -12.76
CA ARG A 433 -29.78 -31.10 -13.95
C ARG A 433 -28.41 -30.46 -13.74
N ASP A 434 -28.38 -29.21 -13.28
CA ASP A 434 -27.16 -28.42 -13.16
C ASP A 434 -26.19 -29.03 -12.14
N TYR A 435 -26.70 -29.47 -10.98
CA TYR A 435 -25.87 -30.14 -9.97
C TYR A 435 -25.22 -31.42 -10.50
N GLN A 436 -25.98 -32.24 -11.24
CA GLN A 436 -25.45 -33.48 -11.82
C GLN A 436 -24.42 -33.19 -12.92
N ASP A 437 -24.65 -32.15 -13.71
CA ASP A 437 -23.73 -31.71 -14.75
C ASP A 437 -22.39 -31.23 -14.15
N ILE A 438 -22.45 -30.32 -13.17
CA ILE A 438 -21.29 -29.86 -12.39
C ILE A 438 -20.55 -31.03 -11.75
N LYS A 439 -21.28 -31.96 -11.10
CA LYS A 439 -20.69 -33.13 -10.46
C LYS A 439 -19.99 -34.04 -11.47
N LYS A 440 -20.58 -34.26 -12.65
CA LYS A 440 -20.00 -35.11 -13.70
C LYS A 440 -18.72 -34.47 -14.24
N PHE A 441 -18.78 -33.18 -14.56
CA PHE A 441 -17.63 -32.41 -15.03
C PHE A 441 -16.49 -32.46 -14.03
N VAL A 442 -16.72 -32.02 -12.78
CA VAL A 442 -15.69 -31.98 -11.74
C VAL A 442 -15.07 -33.35 -11.50
N LYS A 443 -15.88 -34.42 -11.44
CA LYS A 443 -15.35 -35.77 -11.22
C LYS A 443 -14.43 -36.26 -12.32
N SER A 444 -14.75 -35.97 -13.59
CA SER A 444 -13.87 -36.34 -14.71
C SER A 444 -12.62 -35.47 -14.67
N THR A 445 -12.80 -34.15 -14.79
CA THR A 445 -11.71 -33.21 -15.02
C THR A 445 -10.72 -33.16 -13.86
N PHE A 446 -11.18 -33.21 -12.61
CA PHE A 446 -10.26 -33.15 -11.46
C PHE A 446 -9.54 -34.47 -11.22
N LEU A 447 -10.10 -35.58 -11.68
CA LEU A 447 -9.41 -36.87 -11.66
C LEU A 447 -8.33 -36.90 -12.76
N ASP A 448 -8.68 -36.44 -13.96
CA ASP A 448 -7.78 -36.39 -15.12
C ASP A 448 -6.58 -35.46 -14.86
N LEU A 449 -6.82 -34.30 -14.22
CA LEU A 449 -5.76 -33.35 -13.82
C LEU A 449 -5.03 -33.75 -12.53
N ASN A 450 -5.38 -34.90 -11.93
CA ASN A 450 -4.86 -35.34 -10.63
C ASN A 450 -4.99 -34.26 -9.52
N PHE A 451 -6.01 -33.41 -9.62
CA PHE A 451 -6.31 -32.40 -8.61
C PHE A 451 -6.82 -33.05 -7.32
N MET A 452 -7.60 -34.11 -7.42
CA MET A 452 -8.17 -34.81 -6.27
C MET A 452 -8.23 -36.31 -6.52
N LYS A 453 -8.06 -37.09 -5.45
CA LYS A 453 -8.24 -38.54 -5.49
C LYS A 453 -9.73 -38.90 -5.61
N PRO A 454 -10.08 -40.10 -6.13
CA PRO A 454 -11.47 -40.54 -6.24
C PRO A 454 -12.26 -40.41 -4.93
N LYS A 455 -11.64 -40.77 -3.79
CA LYS A 455 -12.30 -40.68 -2.46
C LYS A 455 -12.67 -39.24 -2.10
N GLU A 456 -11.75 -38.30 -2.31
CA GLU A 456 -11.94 -36.88 -2.00
C GLU A 456 -13.04 -36.27 -2.89
N LEU A 457 -13.11 -36.68 -4.17
CA LEU A 457 -14.18 -36.27 -5.09
C LEU A 457 -15.54 -36.81 -4.66
N VAL A 458 -15.63 -38.03 -4.11
CA VAL A 458 -16.89 -38.51 -3.55
C VAL A 458 -17.27 -37.65 -2.34
N GLU A 459 -16.32 -37.35 -1.44
CA GLU A 459 -16.57 -36.55 -0.24
C GLU A 459 -17.00 -35.11 -0.54
N LEU A 460 -16.44 -34.48 -1.56
CA LEU A 460 -16.81 -33.12 -1.98
C LEU A 460 -18.32 -32.99 -2.25
N PHE A 461 -18.95 -34.02 -2.82
CA PHE A 461 -20.39 -34.03 -3.14
C PHE A 461 -21.27 -34.79 -2.13
N LYS A 462 -20.67 -35.38 -1.08
CA LYS A 462 -21.43 -36.03 0.00
C LYS A 462 -22.18 -34.99 0.83
N THR A 463 -23.35 -35.36 1.33
CA THR A 463 -24.07 -34.55 2.32
C THR A 463 -23.39 -34.72 3.67
N LYS A 464 -22.85 -33.64 4.26
CA LYS A 464 -22.43 -33.67 5.67
C LYS A 464 -23.70 -33.88 6.52
N ARG A 465 -23.82 -35.02 7.21
CA ARG A 465 -24.88 -35.24 8.20
C ARG A 465 -24.74 -34.15 9.28
N LYS A 466 -25.84 -33.49 9.68
CA LYS A 466 -25.83 -32.62 10.87
C LYS A 466 -25.24 -33.44 12.03
N LYS A 467 -24.25 -32.89 12.73
CA LYS A 467 -23.85 -33.47 14.02
C LYS A 467 -25.10 -33.47 14.89
N LYS A 468 -25.45 -34.62 15.46
CA LYS A 468 -26.42 -34.65 16.55
C LYS A 468 -25.85 -33.76 17.66
N GLU A 469 -26.68 -32.90 18.23
CA GLU A 469 -26.33 -32.22 19.47
C GLU A 469 -25.94 -33.31 20.50
N VAL A 470 -24.77 -33.13 21.11
CA VAL A 470 -24.28 -33.97 22.21
C VAL A 470 -24.70 -33.30 23.49
#